data_AF-A0A426W1Q4-F1
#
_entry.id   AF-A0A426W1Q4-F1
#
_cell.length_a   1.000
_cell.length_b   1.000
_cell.length_c   1.000
_cell.angle_alpha   90.00
_cell.angle_beta   90.00
_cell.angle_gamma   90.00
#
_symmetry.space_group_name_H-M   'P 1'
#
loop_
_entity.id
_entity.type
_entity.pdbx_description
1 polymer ?
#
loop_
_entity_poly.entity_id
_entity_poly.type
_entity_poly.pdbx_seq_one_letter_code
_entity_poly.pdbx_strand_id
1 'polypeptide(L)' 'MRKVITPSELHTKNENELSALFRKVSQDLTGTKAGSAERRNALASLENIQRARACRQTLRPKPPGF' A
#
# COMPACT_ATOMS: atom_id res chain seq x y z
N MET A 1 12.43 5.48 2.46
CA MET A 1 11.95 4.43 3.42
C MET A 1 12.93 3.27 3.52
N ARG A 2 13.41 2.94 4.73
CA ARG A 2 14.31 1.79 4.95
C ARG A 2 13.62 0.47 5.23
N LYS A 3 12.33 0.46 5.56
CA LYS A 3 11.58 -0.73 6.01
C LYS A 3 10.37 -0.97 5.11
N VAL A 4 10.16 -2.22 4.71
CA VAL A 4 9.00 -2.64 3.91
C VAL A 4 7.77 -2.69 4.80
N ILE A 5 6.67 -2.09 4.35
CA ILE A 5 5.38 -2.22 5.02
C ILE A 5 4.82 -3.60 4.69
N THR A 6 4.62 -4.43 5.71
CA THR A 6 4.12 -5.80 5.52
C THR A 6 2.59 -5.80 5.37
N PRO A 7 2.03 -6.80 4.67
CA PRO A 7 0.58 -6.93 4.54
C PRO A 7 -0.14 -7.07 5.90
N SER A 8 0.51 -7.65 6.90
CA SER A 8 -0.03 -7.78 8.27
C SER A 8 -0.23 -6.41 8.93
N GLU A 9 0.72 -5.49 8.78
CA GLU A 9 0.61 -4.11 9.28
C GLU A 9 -0.47 -3.31 8.53
N LEU A 10 -0.71 -3.64 7.26
CA LEU A 10 -1.76 -3.01 6.45
C LEU A 10 -3.15 -3.56 6.75
N HIS A 11 -3.22 -4.78 7.29
CA HIS A 11 -4.49 -5.41 7.66
C HIS A 11 -5.18 -4.66 8.82
N THR A 12 -4.40 -4.14 9.76
CA THR A 12 -4.91 -3.39 10.94
C THR A 12 -5.22 -1.92 10.63
N LYS A 13 -4.80 -1.41 9.46
CA LYS A 13 -4.99 -0.01 9.03
C LYS A 13 -6.39 0.23 8.46
N ASN A 14 -6.88 1.47 8.41
CA ASN A 14 -8.14 1.80 7.72
C ASN A 14 -7.91 2.30 6.29
N GLU A 15 -8.96 2.44 5.48
CA GLU A 15 -8.83 2.87 4.07
C GLU A 15 -8.16 4.25 3.91
N ASN A 16 -8.46 5.18 4.81
CA ASN A 16 -7.80 6.49 4.86
C ASN A 16 -6.30 6.35 5.17
N GLU A 17 -5.95 5.49 6.12
CA GLU A 17 -4.57 5.20 6.48
C GLU A 17 -3.80 4.55 5.32
N LEU A 18 -4.42 3.60 4.61
CA LEU A 18 -3.86 2.97 3.42
C LEU A 18 -3.61 3.99 2.32
N SER A 19 -4.55 4.92 2.10
CA SER A 19 -4.44 5.98 1.09
C SER A 19 -3.34 7.00 1.45
N ALA A 20 -3.25 7.37 2.74
CA ALA A 20 -2.18 8.23 3.25
C ALA A 20 -0.80 7.57 3.10
N LEU A 21 -0.69 6.29 3.45
CA LEU A 21 0.54 5.50 3.25
C LEU A 21 0.91 5.41 1.77
N PHE A 22 -0.05 5.17 0.88
CA PHE A 22 0.20 5.10 -0.56
C PHE A 22 0.79 6.41 -1.10
N ARG A 23 0.23 7.57 -0.72
CA ARG A 23 0.77 8.88 -1.11
C ARG A 23 2.17 9.09 -0.55
N LYS A 24 2.38 8.78 0.73
CA LYS A 24 3.68 8.95 1.39
C LYS A 24 4.76 8.10 0.73
N VAL A 25 4.48 6.83 0.46
CA VAL A 25 5.44 5.92 -0.20
C VAL A 25 5.68 6.34 -1.65
N SER A 26 4.65 6.80 -2.38
CA SER A 26 4.83 7.34 -3.73
C SER A 26 5.71 8.58 -3.76
N GLN A 27 5.54 9.50 -2.82
CA GLN A 27 6.41 10.67 -2.69
C GLN A 27 7.85 10.28 -2.33
N ASP A 28 8.02 9.37 -1.37
CA ASP A 28 9.34 8.86 -0.99
C ASP A 28 10.03 8.18 -2.19
N LEU A 29 9.29 7.42 -3.00
CA LEU A 29 9.79 6.79 -4.22
C LEU A 29 10.36 7.81 -5.22
N THR A 30 9.71 8.97 -5.41
CA THR A 30 10.19 10.02 -6.33
C THR A 30 11.53 10.64 -5.90
N GLY A 31 11.83 10.65 -4.60
CA GLY A 31 13.11 11.13 -4.06
C GLY A 31 14.21 10.06 -4.02
N THR A 32 13.88 8.79 -4.27
CA THR A 32 14.84 7.68 -4.15
C THR A 32 15.65 7.45 -5.43
N LYS A 33 16.96 7.25 -5.26
CA LYS A 33 17.87 6.91 -6.37
C LYS A 33 17.52 5.55 -6.98
N ALA A 34 17.61 5.47 -8.31
CA ALA A 34 17.42 4.23 -9.05
C ALA A 34 18.40 3.14 -8.55
N GLY A 35 17.89 1.93 -8.33
CA GLY A 35 18.69 0.80 -7.84
C GLY A 35 18.93 0.74 -6.32
N SER A 36 18.56 1.77 -5.56
CA SER A 36 18.71 1.76 -4.10
C SER A 36 17.77 0.74 -3.44
N ALA A 37 18.22 0.15 -2.33
CA ALA A 37 17.39 -0.71 -1.49
C ALA A 37 16.10 0.00 -1.04
N GLU A 38 16.17 1.31 -0.82
CA GLU A 38 15.02 2.15 -0.46
C GLU A 38 13.95 2.17 -1.56
N ARG A 39 14.35 2.22 -2.83
CA ARG A 39 13.43 2.19 -3.97
C ARG A 39 12.73 0.83 -4.06
N ARG A 40 13.49 -0.27 -3.89
CA ARG A 40 12.92 -1.63 -3.85
C ARG A 40 11.94 -1.79 -2.69
N ASN A 41 12.28 -1.27 -1.52
CA ASN A 41 11.43 -1.33 -0.33
C ASN A 41 10.15 -0.49 -0.49
N ALA A 42 10.25 0.69 -1.13
CA ALA A 42 9.11 1.52 -1.45
C ALA A 42 8.17 0.84 -2.46
N LEU A 43 8.70 0.23 -3.52
CA LEU A 43 7.90 -0.54 -4.48
C LEU A 43 7.17 -1.72 -3.82
N ALA A 44 7.87 -2.54 -3.04
CA ALA A 44 7.27 -3.65 -2.31
C ALA A 44 6.15 -3.17 -1.36
N SER A 45 6.35 -2.02 -0.71
CA SER A 45 5.33 -1.42 0.17
C SER A 45 4.11 -0.94 -0.62
N LEU A 46 4.28 -0.34 -1.80
CA LEU A 46 3.17 0.06 -2.68
C LEU A 46 2.35 -1.13 -3.15
N GLU A 47 3.00 -2.22 -3.57
CA GLU A 47 2.33 -3.46 -3.97
C GLU A 47 1.52 -4.05 -2.82
N ASN A 48 2.09 -4.10 -1.61
CA ASN A 48 1.38 -4.58 -0.43
C ASN A 48 0.16 -3.70 -0.10
N ILE A 49 0.28 -2.37 -0.19
CA ILE A 49 -0.84 -1.44 0.02
C ILE A 49 -1.93 -1.65 -1.02
N GLN A 50 -1.58 -1.79 -2.31
CA GLN A 50 -2.55 -2.07 -3.36
C GLN A 50 -3.28 -3.39 -3.12
N ARG A 51 -2.55 -4.45 -2.77
CA ARG A 51 -3.15 -5.76 -2.45
C ARG A 51 -4.09 -5.67 -1.25
N ALA A 52 -3.70 -4.96 -0.19
CA ALA A 52 -4.56 -4.74 0.98
C ALA A 52 -5.85 -3.99 0.61
N ARG A 53 -5.78 -2.99 -0.27
CA ARG A 53 -6.97 -2.28 -0.78
C ARG A 53 -7.85 -3.18 -1.64
N ALA A 54 -7.25 -3.98 -2.54
CA ALA A 54 -7.98 -4.92 -3.38
C ALA A 54 -8.71 -5.99 -2.55
N CYS A 55 -8.05 -6.58 -1.55
CA CYS A 55 -8.68 -7.52 -0.62
C CYS A 55 -9.88 -6.91 0.12
N ARG A 56 -9.84 -5.61 0.45
CA ARG A 56 -10.98 -4.91 1.08
C ARG A 56 -12.12 -4.65 0.11
N GLN A 57 -11.82 -4.34 -1.14
CA GLN A 57 -12.84 -4.19 -2.18
C GLN A 57 -13.53 -5.52 -2.48
N THR A 58 -12.81 -6.64 -2.47
CA THR A 58 -13.42 -7.98 -2.64
C THR A 58 -14.26 -8.41 -1.45
N LEU A 59 -13.96 -7.90 -0.25
CA LEU A 59 -14.76 -8.13 0.96
C LEU A 59 -15.99 -7.22 1.05
N ARG A 60 -16.14 -6.20 0.19
CA ARG A 60 -17.43 -5.53 0.05
C ARG A 60 -18.34 -6.46 -0.75
N PRO A 61 -19.34 -7.11 -0.14
CA PRO A 61 -20.29 -7.88 -0.91
C PRO A 61 -20.91 -6.94 -1.94
N LYS A 62 -20.94 -7.37 -3.20
CA LYS A 62 -21.72 -6.72 -4.26
C LYS A 62 -23.14 -6.56 -3.68
N PRO A 63 -23.70 -5.34 -3.58
CA PRO A 63 -25.08 -5.22 -3.13
C PRO A 63 -25.92 -6.11 -4.07
N PRO A 64 -26.79 -6.98 -3.54
CA PRO A 64 -27.71 -7.72 -4.38
C PRO A 64 -28.45 -6.69 -5.24
N GLY A 65 -28.37 -6.87 -6.55
CA GLY A 65 -28.94 -5.93 -7.51
C GLY A 65 -30.41 -5.66 -7.18
N PHE A 66 -30.77 -4.38 -7.22
CA PHE A 66 -32.16 -3.96 -7.37
C PHE A 66 -32.54 -4.03 -8.85
#